data_AF-A0A191YUH4-F1
#
_entry.id   AF-A0A191YUH4-F1
#
_cell.length_a   1.000
_cell.length_b   1.000
_cell.length_c   1.000
_cell.angle_alpha   90.00
_cell.angle_beta   90.00
_cell.angle_gamma   90.00
#
_symmetry.space_group_name_H-M   'P 1'
#
loop_
_entity.id
_entity.type
_entity.pdbx_description
1 polymer ?
#
loop_
_entity_poly.entity_id
_entity_poly.type
_entity_poly.pdbx_seq_one_letter_code
_entity_poly.pdbx_strand_id
1 'polypeptide(L)'
;MIFKEKLEDYTEAEFLSFLRRFRDYPDGLHGRALEVYLDRLLTHFELITEHPDRSDVIFYPKEGQEDSPEGILKEVKEWRAANNKSGFKLE
;
A
#
# COMPACT_ATOMS: atom_id res chain seq x y z
N MET A 1 -5.28 12.41 -6.19
CA MET A 1 -5.14 11.89 -4.81
C MET A 1 -3.96 12.59 -4.18
N ILE A 2 -4.09 12.94 -2.91
CA ILE A 2 -3.01 13.53 -2.12
C ILE A 2 -2.41 12.40 -1.28
N PHE A 3 -1.10 12.19 -1.38
CA PHE A 3 -0.38 11.28 -0.51
C PHE A 3 -0.21 11.90 0.87
N LYS A 4 -0.45 11.11 1.91
CA LYS A 4 -0.16 11.52 3.29
C LYS A 4 1.20 10.97 3.66
N GLU A 5 2.02 11.76 4.33
CA GLU A 5 3.43 11.44 4.56
C GLU A 5 3.64 10.27 5.53
N LYS A 6 2.61 9.93 6.31
CA LYS A 6 2.65 8.92 7.37
C LYS A 6 1.46 7.98 7.28
N LEU A 7 1.67 6.72 7.65
CA LEU A 7 0.58 5.73 7.68
C LEU A 7 -0.47 6.10 8.74
N GLU A 8 -0.03 6.70 9.85
CA GLU A 8 -0.89 7.12 10.96
C GLU A 8 -1.90 8.20 10.56
N ASP A 9 -1.71 8.86 9.41
CA ASP A 9 -2.64 9.85 8.89
C ASP A 9 -3.75 9.22 8.03
N TYR A 10 -3.59 7.96 7.62
CA TYR A 10 -4.57 7.20 6.83
C TYR A 10 -5.55 6.44 7.72
N THR A 11 -6.83 6.47 7.39
CA THR A 11 -7.77 5.43 7.84
C THR A 11 -7.58 4.16 7.00
N GLU A 12 -8.05 3.01 7.49
CA GLU A 12 -7.99 1.74 6.74
C GLU A 12 -8.68 1.88 5.36
N ALA A 13 -9.79 2.60 5.28
CA ALA A 13 -10.53 2.81 4.03
C ALA A 13 -9.76 3.68 3.01
N GLU A 14 -9.07 4.72 3.47
CA GLU A 14 -8.24 5.56 2.60
C GLU A 14 -7.01 4.81 2.10
N PHE A 15 -6.36 4.01 2.95
CA PHE A 15 -5.22 3.19 2.55
C PHE A 15 -5.66 2.07 1.59
N LEU A 16 -6.80 1.43 1.83
CA LEU A 16 -7.36 0.45 0.90
C LEU A 16 -7.67 1.06 -0.48
N SER A 17 -8.20 2.28 -0.49
CA SER A 17 -8.42 3.04 -1.74
C SER A 17 -7.11 3.36 -2.46
N PHE A 18 -6.02 3.59 -1.72
CA PHE A 18 -4.68 3.71 -2.29
C PHE A 18 -4.20 2.38 -2.90
N LEU A 19 -4.34 1.26 -2.20
CA LEU A 19 -3.91 -0.07 -2.66
C LEU A 19 -4.62 -0.52 -3.94
N ARG A 20 -5.91 -0.22 -4.08
CA ARG A 20 -6.67 -0.54 -5.30
C ARG A 20 -6.09 0.10 -6.56
N ARG A 21 -5.33 1.18 -6.44
CA ARG A 21 -4.68 1.87 -7.57
C ARG A 21 -3.55 1.08 -8.21
N PHE A 22 -3.09 -0.01 -7.59
CA PHE A 22 -2.18 -0.98 -8.21
C PHE A 22 -2.89 -1.97 -9.15
N ARG A 23 -4.23 -1.97 -9.18
CA ARG A 23 -5.04 -2.79 -10.10
C ARG A 23 -5.86 -1.91 -11.03
N ASP A 24 -6.44 -0.86 -10.47
CA ASP A 24 -7.35 0.07 -11.15
C ASP A 24 -6.62 1.41 -11.43
N TYR A 25 -5.78 1.40 -12.46
CA TYR A 25 -5.05 2.59 -12.90
C TYR A 25 -6.00 3.60 -13.57
N PRO A 26 -5.74 4.92 -13.46
CA PRO A 26 -6.45 5.91 -14.25
C PRO A 26 -6.41 5.63 -15.75
N ASP A 27 -7.55 5.81 -16.42
CA ASP A 27 -7.67 5.65 -17.87
C ASP A 27 -6.67 6.50 -18.64
N GLY A 28 -6.13 5.95 -19.73
CA GLY A 28 -5.19 6.64 -20.62
C GLY A 28 -3.74 6.65 -20.16
N LEU A 29 -3.40 6.04 -19.02
CA LEU A 29 -2.00 5.81 -18.62
C LEU A 29 -1.41 4.58 -19.32
N HIS A 30 -0.43 4.81 -20.18
CA HIS A 30 0.29 3.75 -20.91
C HIS A 30 1.79 4.04 -21.02
N GLY A 31 2.57 2.99 -21.29
CA GLY A 31 4.03 3.07 -21.45
C GLY A 31 4.72 3.79 -20.29
N ARG A 32 5.63 4.71 -20.60
CA ARG A 32 6.39 5.47 -19.59
C ARG A 32 5.51 6.22 -18.59
N ALA A 33 4.33 6.69 -18.99
CA ALA A 33 3.44 7.39 -18.07
C ALA A 33 2.88 6.45 -16.99
N LEU A 34 2.56 5.20 -17.36
CA LEU A 34 2.14 4.16 -16.42
C LEU A 34 3.31 3.73 -15.51
N GLU A 35 4.51 3.57 -16.06
CA GLU A 35 5.72 3.23 -15.28
C GLU A 35 6.01 4.28 -14.19
N VAL A 36 6.04 5.56 -14.55
CA VAL A 36 6.26 6.67 -13.60
C VAL A 36 5.15 6.74 -12.55
N TYR A 37 3.92 6.44 -12.95
CA TYR A 37 2.80 6.40 -12.02
C TYR A 37 2.94 5.26 -11.01
N LEU A 38 3.27 4.06 -11.47
CA LEU A 38 3.51 2.88 -10.64
C LEU A 38 4.68 3.07 -9.69
N ASP A 39 5.80 3.59 -10.19
CA ASP A 39 7.00 3.88 -9.40
C ASP A 39 6.70 4.82 -8.22
N ARG A 40 5.86 5.84 -8.46
CA ARG A 40 5.38 6.74 -7.39
C ARG A 40 4.50 6.02 -6.36
N LEU A 41 3.62 5.12 -6.80
CA LEU A 41 2.81 4.35 -5.86
C LEU A 41 3.68 3.41 -5.00
N LEU A 42 4.64 2.72 -5.62
CA LEU A 42 5.56 1.80 -4.93
C LEU A 42 6.45 2.55 -3.93
N THR A 43 7.10 3.63 -4.37
CA THR A 43 7.92 4.48 -3.51
C THR A 43 7.11 4.98 -2.31
N HIS A 44 5.86 5.41 -2.55
CA HIS A 44 4.98 5.87 -1.48
C HIS A 44 4.63 4.75 -0.50
N PHE A 45 4.23 3.58 -1.01
CA PHE A 45 3.92 2.40 -0.19
C PHE A 45 5.10 2.01 0.71
N GLU A 46 6.30 1.91 0.15
CA GLU A 46 7.50 1.54 0.91
C GLU A 46 7.82 2.55 2.01
N LEU A 47 7.69 3.85 1.69
CA LEU A 47 7.96 4.94 2.64
C LEU A 47 7.02 4.89 3.85
N ILE A 48 5.70 4.78 3.63
CA ILE A 48 4.73 4.92 4.72
C ILE A 48 4.50 3.61 5.48
N THR A 49 4.60 2.45 4.81
CA THR A 49 4.43 1.16 5.51
C THR A 49 5.64 0.80 6.35
N GLU A 50 6.83 1.23 5.92
CA GLU A 50 8.13 0.89 6.50
C GLU A 50 8.39 -0.63 6.53
N HIS A 51 7.63 -1.40 5.75
CA HIS A 51 7.71 -2.85 5.74
C HIS A 51 9.05 -3.28 5.13
N PRO A 52 9.80 -4.21 5.75
CA PRO A 52 11.12 -4.63 5.28
C PRO A 52 11.08 -5.28 3.90
N ASP A 53 9.99 -5.99 3.60
CA ASP A 53 9.76 -6.63 2.28
C ASP A 53 9.32 -5.61 1.21
N ARG A 54 9.15 -4.33 1.55
CA ARG A 54 8.91 -3.25 0.58
C ARG A 54 7.75 -3.57 -0.37
N SER A 55 7.93 -3.33 -1.66
CA SER A 55 6.96 -3.66 -2.71
C SER A 55 6.69 -5.15 -2.90
N ASP A 56 7.52 -6.05 -2.35
CA ASP A 56 7.27 -7.49 -2.43
C ASP A 56 5.99 -7.88 -1.69
N VAL A 57 5.56 -7.10 -0.69
CA VAL A 57 4.26 -7.27 -0.02
C VAL A 57 3.08 -7.23 -1.02
N ILE A 58 3.23 -6.49 -2.12
CA ILE A 58 2.19 -6.32 -3.15
C ILE A 58 2.27 -7.43 -4.20
N PHE A 59 3.47 -7.83 -4.61
CA PHE A 59 3.67 -8.71 -5.78
C PHE A 59 3.92 -10.17 -5.41
N TYR A 60 4.34 -10.44 -4.18
CA TYR A 60 4.73 -11.76 -3.70
C TYR A 60 4.05 -12.06 -2.36
N PRO A 61 2.71 -12.19 -2.34
CA PRO A 61 1.98 -12.51 -1.12
C PRO A 61 2.51 -13.80 -0.48
N LYS A 62 2.62 -13.80 0.85
CA LYS A 62 3.06 -14.97 1.62
C LYS A 62 2.07 -16.13 1.44
N GLU A 63 2.52 -17.35 1.70
CA GLU A 63 1.63 -18.50 1.67
C GLU A 63 0.44 -18.30 2.63
N GLY A 64 -0.78 -18.36 2.09
CA GLY A 64 -2.01 -18.11 2.84
C GLY A 64 -2.43 -16.64 2.99
N GLN A 65 -1.62 -15.69 2.52
CA GLN A 65 -2.04 -14.29 2.36
C GLN A 65 -2.95 -14.17 1.13
N GLU A 66 -4.04 -13.42 1.26
CA GLU A 66 -4.92 -13.15 0.13
C GLU A 66 -4.21 -12.23 -0.88
N ASP A 67 -4.18 -12.63 -2.15
CA ASP A 67 -3.69 -11.79 -3.25
C ASP A 67 -4.76 -10.76 -3.63
N SER A 68 -4.97 -9.79 -2.74
CA SER A 68 -5.92 -8.69 -2.89
C SER A 68 -5.45 -7.44 -2.12
N PRO A 69 -5.97 -6.24 -2.46
CA PRO A 69 -5.75 -5.03 -1.65
C PRO A 69 -6.11 -5.22 -0.18
N GLU A 70 -7.16 -5.97 0.12
CA GLU A 70 -7.60 -6.32 1.47
C GLU A 70 -6.58 -7.22 2.18
N GLY A 71 -6.00 -8.20 1.48
CA GLY A 71 -4.93 -9.04 2.00
C GLY A 71 -3.65 -8.25 2.31
N ILE A 72 -3.27 -7.31 1.43
CA ILE A 72 -2.12 -6.43 1.64
C ILE A 72 -2.36 -5.49 2.84
N LEU A 73 -3.56 -4.90 2.95
CA LEU A 73 -3.94 -4.06 4.10
C LEU A 73 -3.79 -4.84 5.41
N LYS A 74 -4.27 -6.09 5.44
CA LYS A 74 -4.18 -6.97 6.60
C LYS A 74 -2.72 -7.25 6.98
N GLU A 75 -1.88 -7.63 6.02
CA GLU A 75 -0.45 -7.89 6.24
C GLU A 75 0.26 -6.66 6.85
N VAL A 76 0.07 -5.48 6.25
CA VAL A 76 0.67 -4.24 6.77
C VAL A 76 0.21 -3.95 8.21
N LYS A 77 -1.07 -4.18 8.52
CA LYS A 77 -1.62 -3.96 9.85
C LYS A 77 -1.01 -4.91 10.88
N GLU A 78 -0.99 -6.20 10.57
CA GLU A 78 -0.45 -7.24 11.45
C GLU A 78 1.04 -7.05 11.68
N TRP A 79 1.81 -6.76 10.63
CA TRP A 79 3.23 -6.51 10.73
C TRP A 79 3.54 -5.28 11.60
N ARG A 80 2.87 -4.15 11.39
CA ARG A 80 3.13 -2.94 12.21
C ARG A 80 2.80 -3.17 13.68
N ALA A 81 1.69 -3.84 13.96
CA ALA A 81 1.31 -4.20 15.33
C ALA A 81 2.35 -5.11 16.00
N ALA A 82 2.83 -6.13 15.28
CA ALA A 82 3.88 -7.03 15.77
C ALA A 82 5.23 -6.32 16.02
N ASN A 83 5.49 -5.20 15.33
CA ASN A 83 6.73 -4.44 15.42
C ASN A 83 6.61 -3.15 16.27
N ASN A 84 5.57 -3.03 17.10
CA ASN A 84 5.31 -1.87 17.97
C ASN A 84 5.28 -0.52 17.22
N LYS A 85 4.84 -0.53 15.96
CA LYS A 85 4.63 0.67 15.16
C LYS A 85 3.19 1.15 15.29
N SER A 86 3.01 2.46 15.23
CA SER A 86 1.67 3.06 15.23
C SER A 86 0.85 2.57 14.03
N GLY A 87 -0.41 2.27 14.27
CA GLY A 87 -1.35 1.80 13.26
C GLY A 87 -2.02 2.94 12.50
N PHE A 88 -3.07 2.59 11.75
CA PHE A 88 -3.91 3.54 11.04
C PHE A 88 -4.62 4.52 11.98
N LYS A 89 -5.02 5.66 11.43
CA LYS A 89 -5.90 6.63 12.06
C LYS A 89 -7.23 5.96 12.45
N LEU A 90 -7.64 6.16 13.70
CA LEU A 90 -8.97 5.77 14.18
C LEU A 90 -10.05 6.65 13.51
N GLU A 91 -11.14 6.03 13.08
CA GLU A 91 -12.37 6.71 12.63
C GLU A 91 -13.32 6.99 13.79
#